data_AF-A0A2V7YU87-F1
#
_entry.id   AF-A0A2V7YU87-F1
#
_cell.length_a   1.000
_cell.length_b   1.000
_cell.length_c   1.000
_cell.angle_alpha   90.00
_cell.angle_beta   90.00
_cell.angle_gamma   90.00
#
_symmetry.space_group_name_H-M   'P 1'
#
loop_
_entity.id
_entity.type
_entity.pdbx_description
1 polymer ?
#
loop_
_entity_poly.entity_id
_entity_poly.type
_entity_poly.pdbx_seq_one_letter_code
_entity_poly.pdbx_strand_id
1 'polypeptide(L)'
;MRKRRLLAVAPFALSALVALGASVPAQAQPDLIVDTKTLQNNWLVRDENLPADYCSVIEGDVTPGYHRLIRFTVTTPNVGDADIHVGNPADHVAAGDGLFEFATCHQHYHFRNYAKYELIDPATGHVWKAAKRGFCMLDTDPNPAYLGEAPRSAQYKACGTYTEPGNQGISHGWSDTYKFYLGGQYFVLDGGDGQPVVPPGQYIIRITANPPFKGDKNNPCRVLDPATGLCHNFAESDYTNNIGEVLVTIPDHPGRSGYGPGANLSSPGGEPAEH
;
A
#
# COMPACT_ATOMS: atom_id res chain seq x y z
N MET A 1 76.67 -34.10 48.65
CA MET A 1 76.49 -33.90 47.20
C MET A 1 75.01 -34.05 46.84
N ARG A 2 74.28 -32.94 46.65
CA ARG A 2 72.84 -32.96 46.26
C ARG A 2 72.69 -32.21 44.93
N LYS A 3 72.31 -32.94 43.88
CA LYS A 3 72.15 -32.45 42.50
C LYS A 3 71.02 -31.43 42.42
N ARG A 4 71.29 -30.22 41.91
CA ARG A 4 70.26 -29.26 41.46
C ARG A 4 69.66 -29.77 40.16
N ARG A 5 68.36 -30.03 40.13
CA ARG A 5 67.59 -30.26 38.89
C ARG A 5 67.05 -28.91 38.42
N LEU A 6 67.43 -28.50 37.20
CA LEU A 6 66.76 -27.41 36.50
C LEU A 6 65.38 -27.89 36.04
N LEU A 7 64.34 -27.13 36.37
CA LEU A 7 63.00 -27.27 35.79
C LEU A 7 62.91 -26.36 34.57
N ALA A 8 62.76 -26.96 33.39
CA ALA A 8 62.45 -26.26 32.15
C ALA A 8 60.96 -25.89 32.15
N VAL A 9 60.64 -24.61 31.95
CA VAL A 9 59.27 -24.13 31.76
C VAL A 9 58.99 -24.16 30.25
N ALA A 10 58.04 -24.99 29.84
CA ALA A 10 57.54 -25.02 28.46
C ALA A 10 56.52 -23.88 28.26
N PRO A 11 56.56 -23.15 27.13
CA PRO A 11 55.57 -22.11 26.86
C PRO A 11 54.26 -22.76 26.42
N PHE A 12 53.17 -22.44 27.11
CA PHE A 12 51.81 -22.75 26.67
C PHE A 12 51.47 -21.87 25.46
N ALA A 13 51.36 -22.48 24.27
CA ALA A 13 50.79 -21.82 23.11
C ALA A 13 49.28 -21.70 23.28
N LEU A 14 48.80 -20.47 23.52
CA LEU A 14 47.38 -20.15 23.59
C LEU A 14 46.81 -20.18 22.16
N SER A 15 46.15 -21.29 21.80
CA SER A 15 45.44 -21.39 20.52
C SER A 15 44.16 -20.54 20.61
N ALA A 16 44.13 -19.41 19.91
CA ALA A 16 42.93 -18.62 19.73
C ALA A 16 41.99 -19.38 18.77
N LEU A 17 40.92 -19.98 19.31
CA LEU A 17 39.79 -20.40 18.49
C LEU A 17 39.07 -19.13 18.01
N VAL A 18 39.22 -18.80 16.74
CA VAL A 18 38.32 -17.86 16.05
C VAL A 18 37.01 -18.61 15.83
N ALA A 19 36.00 -18.33 16.67
CA ALA A 19 34.65 -18.75 16.40
C ALA A 19 34.13 -17.93 15.20
N LEU A 20 34.05 -18.55 14.03
CA LEU A 20 33.24 -18.04 12.94
C LEU A 20 31.78 -18.01 13.43
N GLY A 21 31.30 -16.83 13.81
CA GLY A 21 29.89 -16.63 14.11
C GLY A 21 29.09 -16.98 12.86
N ALA A 22 28.30 -18.04 12.91
CA ALA A 22 27.30 -18.30 11.89
C ALA A 22 26.36 -17.09 11.88
N SER A 23 26.33 -16.34 10.78
CA SER A 23 25.31 -15.32 10.55
C SER A 23 23.96 -15.99 10.63
N VAL A 24 23.16 -15.64 11.64
CA VAL A 24 21.74 -16.03 11.67
C VAL A 24 21.14 -15.49 10.38
N PRO A 25 20.56 -16.33 9.50
CA PRO A 25 19.91 -15.82 8.30
C PRO A 25 18.85 -14.81 8.74
N ALA A 26 18.79 -13.67 8.07
CA ALA A 26 17.72 -12.71 8.29
C ALA A 26 16.38 -13.45 8.12
N GLN A 27 15.43 -13.16 9.01
CA GLN A 27 14.10 -13.73 8.90
C GLN A 27 13.48 -13.20 7.60
N ALA A 28 12.89 -14.08 6.79
CA ALA A 28 12.21 -13.67 5.56
C ALA A 28 11.08 -12.68 5.89
N GLN A 29 10.99 -11.61 5.12
CA GLN A 29 10.05 -10.51 5.31
C GLN A 29 9.49 -10.03 3.96
N PRO A 30 8.22 -9.58 3.93
CA PRO A 30 7.68 -8.91 2.74
C PRO A 30 8.34 -7.53 2.56
N ASP A 31 8.17 -6.96 1.37
CA ASP A 31 8.68 -5.62 1.02
C ASP A 31 7.75 -5.00 -0.03
N LEU A 32 6.94 -4.01 0.35
CA LEU A 32 6.04 -3.30 -0.55
C LEU A 32 6.69 -2.05 -1.11
N ILE A 33 6.76 -2.03 -2.43
CA ILE A 33 7.05 -0.81 -3.18
C ILE A 33 5.78 -0.26 -3.82
N VAL A 34 5.87 0.97 -4.31
CA VAL A 34 4.86 1.54 -5.21
C VAL A 34 5.43 1.55 -6.63
N ASP A 35 4.73 0.96 -7.59
CA ASP A 35 5.11 1.04 -9.01
C ASP A 35 4.78 2.43 -9.57
N THR A 36 5.76 3.33 -9.47
CA THR A 36 5.67 4.71 -10.00
C THR A 36 5.53 4.76 -11.50
N LYS A 37 6.00 3.75 -12.25
CA LYS A 37 5.85 3.70 -13.70
C LYS A 37 4.40 3.43 -14.07
N THR A 38 3.74 2.50 -13.39
CA THR A 38 2.30 2.27 -13.59
C THR A 38 1.51 3.53 -13.23
N LEU A 39 1.78 4.13 -12.07
CA LEU A 39 1.11 5.36 -11.64
C LEU A 39 1.31 6.52 -12.64
N GLN A 40 2.54 6.73 -13.12
CA GLN A 40 2.88 7.81 -14.06
C GLN A 40 2.16 7.67 -15.39
N ASN A 41 1.93 6.44 -15.86
CA ASN A 41 1.33 6.17 -17.17
C ASN A 41 -0.18 5.99 -17.13
N ASN A 42 -0.80 5.89 -15.95
CA ASN A 42 -2.21 5.53 -15.81
C ASN A 42 -2.95 6.49 -14.88
N TRP A 43 -2.89 7.79 -15.19
CA TRP A 43 -3.77 8.79 -14.58
C TRP A 43 -4.50 9.61 -15.65
N LEU A 44 -5.68 10.12 -15.30
CA LEU A 44 -6.43 11.02 -16.15
C LEU A 44 -7.34 11.94 -15.33
N VAL A 45 -7.48 13.18 -15.78
CA VAL A 45 -8.46 14.14 -15.31
C VAL A 45 -9.67 14.08 -16.23
N ARG A 46 -10.88 13.92 -15.67
CA ARG A 46 -12.12 13.97 -16.45
C ARG A 46 -13.30 14.40 -15.58
N ASP A 47 -14.36 14.86 -16.25
CA ASP A 47 -15.62 15.17 -15.59
C ASP A 47 -16.52 13.92 -15.66
N GLU A 48 -17.04 13.47 -14.52
CA GLU A 48 -17.83 12.26 -14.38
C GLU A 48 -19.07 12.48 -13.55
N ASN A 49 -20.18 11.85 -13.94
CA ASN A 49 -21.33 11.76 -13.05
C ASN A 49 -21.09 10.68 -12.01
N LEU A 50 -21.23 11.04 -10.74
CA LEU A 50 -21.23 10.16 -9.57
C LEU A 50 -22.66 10.08 -9.02
N PRO A 51 -23.46 9.08 -9.44
CA PRO A 51 -24.80 8.83 -8.89
C PRO A 51 -24.83 8.65 -7.38
N ALA A 52 -25.96 8.98 -6.75
CA ALA A 52 -26.11 8.93 -5.30
C ALA A 52 -26.03 7.52 -4.70
N ASP A 53 -26.23 6.48 -5.51
CA ASP A 53 -26.16 5.06 -5.14
C ASP A 53 -24.76 4.45 -5.35
N TYR A 54 -23.80 5.22 -5.85
CA TYR A 54 -22.41 4.79 -5.93
C TYR A 54 -21.83 4.67 -4.52
N CYS A 55 -21.15 3.58 -4.26
CA CYS A 55 -20.55 3.32 -2.97
C CYS A 55 -19.39 4.26 -2.68
N SER A 56 -18.65 4.70 -3.71
CA SER A 56 -17.64 5.74 -3.53
C SER A 56 -18.22 7.10 -3.13
N VAL A 57 -19.47 7.37 -3.49
CA VAL A 57 -20.21 8.57 -3.08
C VAL A 57 -20.63 8.44 -1.61
N ILE A 58 -21.22 7.31 -1.25
CA ILE A 58 -21.71 7.03 0.11
C ILE A 58 -20.56 6.94 1.12
N GLU A 59 -19.52 6.15 0.82
CA GLU A 59 -18.41 5.90 1.74
C GLU A 59 -17.37 7.03 1.72
N GLY A 60 -17.22 7.69 0.58
CA GLY A 60 -16.32 8.82 0.41
C GLY A 60 -16.86 10.17 0.89
N ASP A 61 -18.11 10.21 1.35
CA ASP A 61 -18.84 11.45 1.67
C ASP A 61 -18.81 12.47 0.52
N VAL A 62 -18.84 11.98 -0.73
CA VAL A 62 -18.85 12.84 -1.92
C VAL A 62 -20.29 13.22 -2.21
N THR A 63 -20.52 14.48 -2.60
CA THR A 63 -21.84 14.91 -3.07
C THR A 63 -22.23 14.18 -4.37
N PRO A 64 -23.50 13.82 -4.60
CA PRO A 64 -23.91 13.23 -5.86
C PRO A 64 -23.93 14.25 -7.01
N GLY A 65 -23.55 13.83 -8.22
CA GLY A 65 -23.65 14.63 -9.44
C GLY A 65 -22.38 14.63 -10.28
N TYR A 66 -22.24 15.62 -11.16
CA TYR A 66 -21.04 15.76 -11.98
C TYR A 66 -19.89 16.34 -11.17
N HIS A 67 -18.77 15.62 -11.14
CA HIS A 67 -17.54 16.03 -10.50
C HIS A 67 -16.36 16.03 -11.45
N ARG A 68 -15.44 16.98 -11.25
CA ARG A 68 -14.10 16.90 -11.82
C ARG A 68 -13.23 16.02 -10.95
N LEU A 69 -12.69 14.95 -11.54
CA LEU A 69 -11.89 13.95 -10.84
C LEU A 69 -10.53 13.82 -11.50
N ILE A 70 -9.50 13.49 -10.71
CA ILE A 70 -8.31 12.81 -11.23
C ILE A 70 -8.34 11.35 -10.77
N ARG A 71 -8.40 10.44 -11.74
CA ARG A 71 -8.33 8.99 -11.55
C ARG A 71 -6.92 8.51 -11.80
N PHE A 72 -6.52 7.43 -11.12
CA PHE A 72 -5.16 6.90 -11.21
C PHE A 72 -5.10 5.42 -10.86
N THR A 73 -4.24 4.65 -11.53
CA THR A 73 -3.95 3.27 -11.14
C THR A 73 -2.80 3.24 -10.13
N VAL A 74 -2.95 2.45 -9.07
CA VAL A 74 -1.87 2.14 -8.11
C VAL A 74 -1.59 0.65 -8.18
N THR A 75 -0.31 0.29 -8.28
CA THR A 75 0.17 -1.09 -8.15
C THR A 75 1.20 -1.11 -7.03
N THR A 76 1.03 -2.06 -6.10
CA THR A 76 1.87 -2.26 -4.91
C THR A 76 2.45 -3.67 -4.92
N PRO A 77 3.60 -3.86 -5.60
CA PRO A 77 4.33 -5.13 -5.63
C PRO A 77 4.91 -5.52 -4.28
N ASN A 78 4.80 -6.80 -3.91
CA ASN A 78 5.64 -7.40 -2.86
C ASN A 78 6.93 -7.94 -3.49
N VAL A 79 8.05 -7.26 -3.23
CA VAL A 79 9.40 -7.58 -3.74
C VAL A 79 10.31 -8.21 -2.67
N GLY A 80 9.74 -8.56 -1.51
CA GLY A 80 10.46 -9.16 -0.39
C GLY A 80 10.81 -10.62 -0.65
N ASP A 81 10.99 -11.41 0.41
CA ASP A 81 11.20 -12.87 0.31
C ASP A 81 10.18 -13.67 1.15
N ALA A 82 9.15 -12.99 1.65
CA ALA A 82 8.00 -13.58 2.32
C ALA A 82 6.67 -12.97 1.85
N ASP A 83 5.59 -13.72 2.04
CA ASP A 83 4.24 -13.21 1.86
C ASP A 83 3.89 -12.17 2.93
N ILE A 84 3.00 -11.25 2.57
CA ILE A 84 2.12 -10.60 3.53
C ILE A 84 0.93 -11.53 3.74
N HIS A 85 0.82 -12.16 4.91
CA HIS A 85 -0.34 -12.95 5.28
C HIS A 85 -1.21 -12.17 6.27
N VAL A 86 -2.39 -11.74 5.82
CA VAL A 86 -3.38 -11.12 6.71
C VAL A 86 -4.37 -12.18 7.19
N GLY A 87 -4.95 -12.94 6.27
CA GLY A 87 -5.92 -14.00 6.59
C GLY A 87 -7.37 -13.56 6.41
N ASN A 88 -8.29 -14.20 7.14
CA ASN A 88 -9.72 -13.98 7.00
C ASN A 88 -10.18 -12.75 7.81
N PRO A 89 -10.75 -11.70 7.18
CA PRO A 89 -11.14 -10.48 7.91
C PRO A 89 -12.17 -10.68 9.02
N ALA A 90 -13.05 -11.67 8.90
CA ALA A 90 -14.05 -11.97 9.93
C ALA A 90 -13.39 -12.35 11.26
N ASP A 91 -12.22 -13.01 11.22
CA ASP A 91 -11.48 -13.42 12.42
C ASP A 91 -10.88 -12.20 13.13
N HIS A 92 -10.39 -11.22 12.37
CA HIS A 92 -9.87 -9.95 12.90
C HIS A 92 -10.95 -9.08 13.52
N VAL A 93 -12.13 -9.02 12.87
CA VAL A 93 -13.29 -8.30 13.42
C VAL A 93 -13.78 -8.97 14.70
N ALA A 94 -13.84 -10.30 14.75
CA ALA A 94 -14.20 -11.04 15.96
C ALA A 94 -13.18 -10.83 17.09
N ALA A 95 -11.89 -10.73 16.75
CA ALA A 95 -10.83 -10.40 17.70
C ALA A 95 -10.84 -8.93 18.16
N GLY A 96 -11.56 -8.05 17.45
CA GLY A 96 -11.61 -6.62 17.72
C GLY A 96 -10.24 -5.94 17.57
N ASP A 97 -9.39 -6.46 16.69
CA ASP A 97 -8.01 -6.01 16.61
C ASP A 97 -7.85 -4.67 15.90
N GLY A 98 -8.84 -4.24 15.11
CA GLY A 98 -8.84 -2.97 14.39
C GLY A 98 -8.13 -3.00 13.02
N LEU A 99 -7.83 -4.17 12.44
CA LEU A 99 -7.29 -4.24 11.07
C LEU A 99 -8.35 -3.97 10.00
N PHE A 100 -9.60 -4.31 10.28
CA PHE A 100 -10.66 -4.25 9.28
C PHE A 100 -11.79 -3.32 9.70
N GLU A 101 -12.45 -2.77 8.70
CA GLU A 101 -13.79 -2.22 8.81
C GLU A 101 -14.71 -2.81 7.77
N PHE A 102 -15.99 -2.92 8.10
CA PHE A 102 -16.96 -3.41 7.16
C PHE A 102 -17.48 -2.26 6.30
N ALA A 103 -17.23 -2.35 5.00
CA ALA A 103 -17.77 -1.43 4.01
C ALA A 103 -19.20 -1.84 3.72
N THR A 104 -20.17 -1.07 4.24
CA THR A 104 -21.58 -1.48 4.18
C THR A 104 -22.12 -1.43 2.74
N CYS A 105 -21.58 -0.57 1.89
CA CYS A 105 -22.06 -0.44 0.51
C CYS A 105 -21.49 -1.55 -0.39
N HIS A 106 -20.19 -1.85 -0.28
CA HIS A 106 -19.56 -2.97 -1.00
C HIS A 106 -19.80 -4.35 -0.37
N GLN A 107 -20.36 -4.40 0.85
CA GLN A 107 -20.64 -5.62 1.61
C GLN A 107 -19.40 -6.53 1.83
N HIS A 108 -18.21 -5.92 1.90
CA HIS A 108 -16.95 -6.62 2.17
C HIS A 108 -16.09 -5.90 3.20
N TYR A 109 -15.02 -6.55 3.63
CA TYR A 109 -14.09 -6.00 4.62
C TYR A 109 -12.96 -5.22 3.98
N HIS A 110 -12.83 -3.96 4.41
CA HIS A 110 -11.75 -3.05 4.07
C HIS A 110 -10.62 -3.16 5.10
N PHE A 111 -9.41 -3.48 4.63
CA PHE A 111 -8.18 -3.36 5.40
C PHE A 111 -7.86 -1.88 5.64
N ARG A 112 -7.73 -1.51 6.91
CA ARG A 112 -7.41 -0.15 7.36
C ARG A 112 -5.91 0.10 7.20
N ASN A 113 -5.54 1.32 6.81
CA ASN A 113 -4.12 1.73 6.70
C ASN A 113 -3.28 0.82 5.78
N TYR A 114 -3.86 0.32 4.68
CA TYR A 114 -3.08 -0.38 3.64
C TYR A 114 -2.22 0.59 2.83
N ALA A 115 -2.85 1.65 2.30
CA ALA A 115 -2.18 2.68 1.53
C ALA A 115 -2.75 4.06 1.84
N LYS A 116 -1.90 5.08 1.73
CA LYS A 116 -2.26 6.50 1.87
C LYS A 116 -2.10 7.20 0.54
N TYR A 117 -3.17 7.84 0.06
CA TYR A 117 -3.20 8.57 -1.20
C TYR A 117 -3.28 10.06 -0.94
N GLU A 118 -2.31 10.81 -1.45
CA GLU A 118 -2.17 12.25 -1.27
C GLU A 118 -1.98 12.93 -2.63
N LEU A 119 -2.73 14.01 -2.86
CA LEU A 119 -2.46 14.96 -3.93
C LEU A 119 -1.86 16.20 -3.28
N ILE A 120 -0.69 16.62 -3.74
CA ILE A 120 0.12 17.63 -3.07
C ILE A 120 0.39 18.79 -4.02
N ASP A 121 0.12 20.01 -3.57
CA ASP A 121 0.57 21.22 -4.25
C ASP A 121 2.05 21.45 -3.90
N PRO A 122 2.99 21.34 -4.88
CA PRO A 122 4.41 21.54 -4.61
C PRO A 122 4.77 22.98 -4.26
N ALA A 123 3.93 23.96 -4.57
CA ALA A 123 4.18 25.37 -4.26
C ALA A 123 3.81 25.71 -2.82
N THR A 124 2.73 25.12 -2.28
CA THR A 124 2.22 25.45 -0.94
C THR A 124 2.42 24.34 0.09
N GLY A 125 2.64 23.11 -0.34
CA GLY A 125 2.65 21.91 0.50
C GLY A 125 1.25 21.49 0.97
N HIS A 126 0.17 22.08 0.43
CA HIS A 126 -1.18 21.66 0.76
C HIS A 126 -1.44 20.24 0.26
N VAL A 127 -2.20 19.46 1.04
CA VAL A 127 -2.48 18.05 0.77
C VAL A 127 -3.99 17.82 0.72
N TRP A 128 -4.46 17.31 -0.41
CA TRP A 128 -5.79 16.70 -0.54
C TRP A 128 -5.68 15.20 -0.37
N LYS A 129 -6.69 14.61 0.27
CA LYS A 129 -6.79 13.16 0.48
C LYS A 129 -7.74 12.55 -0.54
N ALA A 130 -7.51 11.30 -0.93
CA ALA A 130 -8.49 10.56 -1.71
C ALA A 130 -9.72 10.24 -0.84
N ALA A 131 -10.89 10.15 -1.46
CA ALA A 131 -12.13 9.76 -0.79
C ALA A 131 -12.18 8.25 -0.45
N LYS A 132 -11.18 7.47 -0.86
CA LYS A 132 -11.08 6.03 -0.62
C LYS A 132 -10.92 5.71 0.87
N ARG A 133 -11.80 4.87 1.41
CA ARG A 133 -11.84 4.51 2.85
C ARG A 133 -11.09 3.23 3.20
N GLY A 134 -10.90 2.32 2.26
CA GLY A 134 -10.20 1.07 2.51
C GLY A 134 -9.88 0.27 1.26
N PHE A 135 -9.28 -0.89 1.48
CA PHE A 135 -8.71 -1.73 0.44
C PHE A 135 -8.89 -3.21 0.81
N CYS A 136 -9.11 -4.07 -0.17
CA CYS A 136 -8.67 -5.46 -0.08
C CYS A 136 -7.18 -5.60 -0.42
N MET A 137 -6.49 -6.55 0.21
CA MET A 137 -5.14 -6.97 -0.17
C MET A 137 -5.20 -8.31 -0.89
N LEU A 138 -4.95 -8.33 -2.20
CA LEU A 138 -5.06 -9.52 -3.04
C LEU A 138 -3.86 -9.69 -3.99
N ASP A 139 -3.67 -10.92 -4.45
CA ASP A 139 -2.79 -11.31 -5.55
C ASP A 139 -3.47 -11.03 -6.89
N THR A 140 -3.41 -9.78 -7.37
CA THR A 140 -4.18 -9.36 -8.56
C THR A 140 -3.39 -9.56 -9.83
N ASP A 141 -2.10 -9.22 -9.78
CA ASP A 141 -1.19 -9.29 -10.91
C ASP A 141 0.14 -9.92 -10.49
N PRO A 142 0.74 -10.77 -11.33
CA PRO A 142 2.11 -11.19 -11.12
C PRO A 142 3.05 -9.97 -11.19
N ASN A 143 4.06 -9.92 -10.33
CA ASN A 143 5.11 -8.90 -10.46
C ASN A 143 5.74 -8.99 -11.85
N PRO A 144 6.02 -7.85 -12.51
CA PRO A 144 6.75 -7.87 -13.76
C PRO A 144 8.15 -8.45 -13.54
N ALA A 145 8.65 -9.21 -14.52
CA ALA A 145 9.90 -9.97 -14.42
C ALA A 145 11.14 -9.13 -14.05
N TYR A 146 11.13 -7.81 -14.28
CA TYR A 146 12.24 -6.93 -13.88
C TYR A 146 12.30 -6.67 -12.37
N LEU A 147 11.24 -6.96 -11.62
CA LEU A 147 11.21 -6.88 -10.15
C LEU A 147 11.71 -8.15 -9.47
N GLY A 148 12.11 -9.17 -10.23
CA GLY A 148 12.78 -10.36 -9.68
C GLY A 148 12.05 -11.65 -9.97
N GLU A 149 11.86 -12.46 -8.93
CA GLU A 149 11.45 -13.86 -9.06
C GLU A 149 10.07 -14.03 -9.69
N ALA A 150 9.94 -15.08 -10.50
CA ALA A 150 8.67 -15.45 -11.08
C ALA A 150 7.69 -15.84 -9.95
N PRO A 151 6.44 -15.35 -9.99
CA PRO A 151 5.47 -15.65 -8.96
C PRO A 151 5.17 -17.15 -8.90
N ARG A 152 5.01 -17.64 -7.68
CA ARG A 152 4.25 -18.87 -7.44
C ARG A 152 2.77 -18.66 -7.73
N SER A 153 1.94 -19.70 -7.57
CA SER A 153 0.49 -19.53 -7.71
C SER A 153 -0.06 -18.50 -6.71
N ALA A 154 -0.94 -17.61 -7.15
CA ALA A 154 -1.68 -16.70 -6.26
C ALA A 154 -2.44 -17.46 -5.18
N GLN A 155 -2.37 -16.97 -3.94
CA GLN A 155 -2.99 -17.52 -2.74
C GLN A 155 -4.09 -16.63 -2.17
N TYR A 156 -3.97 -15.31 -2.32
CA TYR A 156 -4.85 -14.33 -1.69
C TYR A 156 -5.80 -13.76 -2.73
N LYS A 157 -7.02 -14.29 -2.79
CA LYS A 157 -7.96 -14.03 -3.91
C LYS A 157 -9.35 -13.60 -3.47
N ALA A 158 -9.58 -13.46 -2.17
CA ALA A 158 -10.90 -13.16 -1.64
C ALA A 158 -10.81 -12.09 -0.56
N CYS A 159 -11.49 -10.97 -0.79
CA CYS A 159 -11.70 -9.91 0.20
C CYS A 159 -12.41 -10.45 1.44
N GLY A 160 -13.33 -11.39 1.29
CA GLY A 160 -14.23 -11.84 2.35
C GLY A 160 -15.42 -10.90 2.56
N THR A 161 -16.58 -11.48 2.84
CA THR A 161 -17.82 -10.78 3.12
C THR A 161 -18.37 -11.21 4.48
N TYR A 162 -19.56 -10.73 4.86
CA TYR A 162 -20.22 -11.20 6.07
C TYR A 162 -20.60 -12.70 6.00
N THR A 163 -20.81 -13.24 4.80
CA THR A 163 -21.28 -14.62 4.59
C THR A 163 -20.21 -15.54 4.01
N GLU A 164 -19.20 -15.00 3.34
CA GLU A 164 -18.16 -15.76 2.67
C GLU A 164 -16.78 -15.47 3.28
N PRO A 165 -15.97 -16.50 3.58
CA PRO A 165 -14.64 -16.31 4.15
C PRO A 165 -13.71 -15.61 3.16
N GLY A 166 -12.86 -14.73 3.68
CA GLY A 166 -11.77 -14.13 2.92
C GLY A 166 -10.46 -14.92 3.06
N ASN A 167 -9.45 -14.44 2.34
CA ASN A 167 -8.05 -14.73 2.59
C ASN A 167 -7.24 -13.60 1.97
N GLN A 168 -7.00 -12.54 2.74
CA GLN A 168 -6.28 -11.36 2.28
C GLN A 168 -4.79 -11.47 2.57
N GLY A 169 -3.99 -10.86 1.70
CA GLY A 169 -2.53 -10.92 1.70
C GLY A 169 -1.96 -10.62 0.33
N ILE A 170 -0.63 -10.57 0.24
CA ILE A 170 0.10 -10.40 -1.02
C ILE A 170 1.28 -11.37 -1.01
N SER A 171 1.21 -12.34 -1.90
CA SER A 171 2.24 -13.35 -2.07
C SER A 171 3.55 -12.71 -2.52
N HIS A 172 4.69 -13.27 -2.10
CA HIS A 172 5.97 -12.93 -2.71
C HIS A 172 5.90 -13.13 -4.24
N GLY A 173 6.33 -12.11 -4.99
CA GLY A 173 6.26 -12.09 -6.45
C GLY A 173 4.91 -11.66 -7.03
N TRP A 174 3.94 -11.25 -6.19
CA TRP A 174 2.65 -10.70 -6.62
C TRP A 174 2.49 -9.23 -6.23
N SER A 175 1.59 -8.57 -6.95
CA SER A 175 1.16 -7.19 -6.71
C SER A 175 -0.34 -7.14 -6.45
N ASP A 176 -0.74 -6.10 -5.73
CA ASP A 176 -2.13 -5.66 -5.67
C ASP A 176 -2.30 -4.39 -6.51
N THR A 177 -3.20 -4.42 -7.50
CA THR A 177 -3.40 -3.35 -8.47
C THR A 177 -4.80 -2.76 -8.41
N TYR A 178 -4.91 -1.57 -7.86
CA TYR A 178 -6.12 -0.77 -7.92
C TYR A 178 -6.17 0.05 -9.21
N LYS A 179 -6.96 -0.41 -10.19
CA LYS A 179 -7.10 0.24 -11.50
C LYS A 179 -7.90 1.54 -11.38
N PHE A 180 -7.56 2.52 -12.21
CA PHE A 180 -8.15 3.87 -12.21
C PHE A 180 -9.69 3.91 -12.27
N TYR A 181 -10.32 2.90 -12.87
CA TYR A 181 -11.77 2.83 -13.03
C TYR A 181 -12.52 2.29 -11.80
N LEU A 182 -11.82 1.77 -10.79
CA LEU A 182 -12.44 1.25 -9.59
C LEU A 182 -13.12 2.37 -8.78
N GLY A 183 -14.14 2.00 -8.01
CA GLY A 183 -14.79 2.88 -7.05
C GLY A 183 -13.78 3.48 -6.06
N GLY A 184 -13.92 4.78 -5.79
CA GLY A 184 -13.05 5.53 -4.87
C GLY A 184 -11.62 5.75 -5.37
N GLN A 185 -11.25 5.27 -6.56
CA GLN A 185 -9.89 5.42 -7.11
C GLN A 185 -9.69 6.80 -7.78
N TYR A 186 -9.90 7.87 -7.01
CA TYR A 186 -9.80 9.25 -7.48
C TYR A 186 -9.53 10.26 -6.35
N PHE A 187 -9.11 11.46 -6.74
CA PHE A 187 -9.30 12.68 -5.94
C PHE A 187 -10.41 13.53 -6.57
N VAL A 188 -11.27 14.12 -5.73
CA VAL A 188 -12.28 15.10 -6.14
C VAL A 188 -11.61 16.47 -6.23
N LEU A 189 -11.76 17.15 -7.36
CA LEU A 189 -11.02 18.39 -7.65
C LEU A 189 -11.87 19.66 -7.48
N ASP A 190 -13.18 19.52 -7.38
CA ASP A 190 -14.13 20.64 -7.31
C ASP A 190 -14.67 20.91 -5.90
N GLY A 191 -14.16 20.21 -4.88
CA GLY A 191 -14.61 20.34 -3.50
C GLY A 191 -15.93 19.65 -3.16
N GLY A 192 -16.45 18.80 -4.08
CA GLY A 192 -17.63 17.96 -3.84
C GLY A 192 -17.50 16.97 -2.68
N ASP A 193 -16.30 16.79 -2.12
CA ASP A 193 -15.98 15.99 -0.93
C ASP A 193 -15.71 16.84 0.33
N GLY A 194 -15.99 18.15 0.27
CA GLY A 194 -15.77 19.09 1.36
C GLY A 194 -14.33 19.57 1.54
N GLN A 195 -13.40 19.13 0.68
CA GLN A 195 -12.04 19.69 0.63
C GLN A 195 -12.02 21.00 -0.20
N PRO A 196 -10.97 21.84 -0.06
CA PRO A 196 -10.80 23.00 -0.94
C PRO A 196 -10.75 22.59 -2.42
N VAL A 197 -11.26 23.43 -3.31
CA VAL A 197 -11.11 23.24 -4.77
C VAL A 197 -9.63 23.12 -5.12
N VAL A 198 -9.29 22.20 -6.03
CA VAL A 198 -7.94 22.04 -6.60
C VAL A 198 -7.84 22.88 -7.87
N PRO A 199 -7.08 24.00 -7.88
CA PRO A 199 -6.93 24.81 -9.08
C PRO A 199 -6.15 24.08 -10.20
N PRO A 200 -6.25 24.53 -11.46
CA PRO A 200 -5.38 24.06 -12.53
C PRO A 200 -3.90 24.30 -12.20
N GLY A 201 -3.02 23.33 -12.49
CA GLY A 201 -1.61 23.43 -12.11
C GLY A 201 -0.86 22.11 -12.13
N GLN A 202 0.37 22.15 -11.61
CA GLN A 202 1.23 20.98 -11.40
C GLN A 202 1.06 20.50 -9.96
N TYR A 203 0.89 19.19 -9.80
CA TYR A 203 0.69 18.55 -8.50
C TYR A 203 1.50 17.26 -8.42
N ILE A 204 1.73 16.78 -7.20
CA ILE A 204 2.33 15.47 -6.96
C ILE A 204 1.22 14.53 -6.48
N ILE A 205 1.02 13.40 -7.16
CA ILE A 205 0.33 12.27 -6.54
C ILE A 205 1.39 11.49 -5.76
N ARG A 206 1.23 11.42 -4.44
CA ARG A 206 2.04 10.61 -3.54
C ARG A 206 1.20 9.45 -3.02
N ILE A 207 1.76 8.26 -3.16
CA ILE A 207 1.23 7.02 -2.60
C ILE A 207 2.22 6.51 -1.56
N THR A 208 1.71 6.11 -0.40
CA THR A 208 2.50 5.43 0.63
C THR A 208 1.86 4.10 0.95
N ALA A 209 2.52 2.99 0.60
CA ALA A 209 2.14 1.64 1.01
C ALA A 209 2.51 1.39 2.48
N ASN A 210 1.72 0.62 3.21
CA ASN A 210 1.88 0.36 4.65
C ASN A 210 2.30 1.62 5.43
N PRO A 211 1.52 2.72 5.35
CA PRO A 211 1.95 4.01 5.85
C PRO A 211 2.21 3.98 7.36
N PRO A 212 3.27 4.67 7.84
CA PRO A 212 3.55 4.76 9.26
C PRO A 212 2.44 5.53 9.98
N PHE A 213 2.10 5.11 11.19
CA PHE A 213 1.10 5.76 12.03
C PHE A 213 1.52 5.80 13.49
N LYS A 214 0.91 6.71 14.26
CA LYS A 214 1.02 6.69 15.71
C LYS A 214 -0.05 5.76 16.26
N GLY A 215 0.36 4.68 16.94
CA GLY A 215 -0.58 3.74 17.54
C GLY A 215 -1.50 4.40 18.57
N ASP A 216 -2.77 3.98 18.56
CA ASP A 216 -3.77 4.37 19.54
C ASP A 216 -4.66 3.18 19.94
N LYS A 217 -5.72 3.44 20.71
CA LYS A 217 -6.65 2.39 21.18
C LYS A 217 -7.39 1.69 20.03
N ASN A 218 -7.72 2.42 18.98
CA ASN A 218 -8.52 1.93 17.85
C ASN A 218 -7.64 1.37 16.73
N ASN A 219 -6.37 1.78 16.68
CA ASN A 219 -5.35 1.24 15.79
C ASN A 219 -4.06 0.94 16.60
N PRO A 220 -3.98 -0.24 17.25
CA PRO A 220 -2.84 -0.57 18.10
C PRO A 220 -1.55 -0.71 17.30
N CYS A 221 -0.42 -0.41 17.94
CA CYS A 221 0.90 -0.60 17.32
C CYS A 221 1.20 -2.09 17.15
N ARG A 222 1.20 -2.60 15.91
CA ARG A 222 1.49 -4.00 15.61
C ARG A 222 2.97 -4.24 15.40
N VAL A 223 3.58 -3.38 14.59
CA VAL A 223 5.01 -3.40 14.31
C VAL A 223 5.56 -2.01 14.56
N LEU A 224 6.49 -1.91 15.50
CA LEU A 224 7.20 -0.65 15.77
C LEU A 224 8.42 -0.58 14.85
N ASP A 225 8.51 0.46 14.03
CA ASP A 225 9.72 0.80 13.32
C ASP A 225 10.68 1.53 14.27
N PRO A 226 11.83 0.93 14.64
CA PRO A 226 12.79 1.57 15.54
C PRO A 226 13.47 2.80 14.91
N ALA A 227 13.47 2.94 13.58
CA ALA A 227 14.10 4.07 12.91
C ALA A 227 13.27 5.36 13.05
N THR A 228 11.95 5.27 12.93
CA THR A 228 11.04 6.43 13.03
C THR A 228 10.32 6.54 14.36
N GLY A 229 10.24 5.45 15.13
CA GLY A 229 9.39 5.35 16.33
C GLY A 229 7.88 5.30 16.02
N LEU A 230 7.52 5.10 14.75
CA LEU A 230 6.13 4.95 14.29
C LEU A 230 5.78 3.48 14.10
N CYS A 231 4.48 3.23 14.00
CA CYS A 231 3.93 1.88 13.85
C CYS A 231 3.55 1.60 12.40
N HIS A 232 3.65 0.34 12.00
CA HIS A 232 3.18 -0.21 10.74
C HIS A 232 2.22 -1.37 11.00
N ASN A 233 1.38 -1.70 10.02
CA ASN A 233 0.41 -2.79 10.15
C ASN A 233 1.08 -4.16 10.08
N PHE A 234 2.13 -4.29 9.29
CA PHE A 234 2.93 -5.50 9.14
C PHE A 234 4.42 -5.13 8.98
N ALA A 235 5.28 -6.11 9.26
CA ALA A 235 6.72 -5.95 9.22
C ALA A 235 7.22 -6.10 7.79
N GLU A 236 8.10 -5.20 7.36
CA GLU A 236 8.75 -5.27 6.06
C GLU A 236 10.26 -5.27 6.20
N SER A 237 10.97 -5.79 5.19
CA SER A 237 12.45 -5.75 5.17
C SER A 237 13.00 -4.34 4.94
N ASP A 238 12.24 -3.48 4.26
CA ASP A 238 12.57 -2.08 4.00
C ASP A 238 11.27 -1.25 4.07
N TYR A 239 11.28 -0.15 4.82
CA TYR A 239 10.17 0.82 4.84
C TYR A 239 10.49 2.08 4.02
N THR A 240 11.73 2.22 3.53
CA THR A 240 12.23 3.44 2.88
C THR A 240 11.82 3.55 1.42
N ASN A 241 11.32 2.46 0.84
CA ASN A 241 10.86 2.30 -0.53
C ASN A 241 9.31 2.23 -0.67
N ASN A 242 8.57 2.37 0.44
CA ASN A 242 7.11 2.37 0.49
C ASN A 242 6.43 3.58 -0.17
N ILE A 243 7.20 4.58 -0.61
CA ILE A 243 6.68 5.82 -1.17
C ILE A 243 6.90 5.87 -2.68
N GLY A 244 5.82 6.11 -3.43
CA GLY A 244 5.86 6.44 -4.85
C GLY A 244 5.27 7.81 -5.12
N GLU A 245 5.93 8.60 -5.96
CA GLU A 245 5.49 9.94 -6.33
C GLU A 245 5.52 10.15 -7.85
N VAL A 246 4.52 10.83 -8.38
CA VAL A 246 4.50 11.26 -9.78
C VAL A 246 4.01 12.71 -9.90
N LEU A 247 4.63 13.47 -10.80
CA LEU A 247 4.15 14.79 -11.17
C LEU A 247 2.98 14.63 -12.15
N VAL A 248 1.86 15.29 -11.86
CA VAL A 248 0.66 15.32 -12.70
C VAL A 248 0.26 16.75 -13.01
N THR A 249 -0.44 16.92 -14.14
CA THR A 249 -0.99 18.21 -14.54
C THR A 249 -2.51 18.17 -14.45
N ILE A 250 -3.08 19.07 -13.66
CA ILE A 250 -4.52 19.32 -13.62
C ILE A 250 -4.83 20.44 -14.63
N PRO A 251 -5.53 20.15 -15.74
CA PRO A 251 -5.85 21.16 -16.73
C PRO A 251 -7.03 22.03 -16.27
N ASP A 252 -7.14 23.23 -16.84
CA ASP A 252 -8.33 24.07 -16.67
C ASP A 252 -9.58 23.43 -17.27
N HIS A 253 -9.41 22.71 -18.39
CA HIS A 253 -10.47 21.94 -19.05
C HIS A 253 -9.92 20.58 -19.52
N PRO A 254 -10.47 19.44 -19.04
CA PRO A 254 -10.00 18.11 -19.43
C PRO A 254 -10.49 17.68 -20.82
N GLY A 255 -11.45 18.39 -21.41
CA GLY A 255 -12.09 17.99 -22.67
C GLY A 255 -12.96 16.74 -22.53
N ARG A 256 -13.57 16.31 -23.64
CA ARG A 256 -14.55 15.20 -23.63
C ARG A 256 -13.94 13.83 -23.33
N SER A 257 -12.69 13.60 -23.73
CA SER A 257 -12.00 12.32 -23.55
C SER A 257 -11.20 12.27 -22.23
N GLY A 258 -11.18 13.35 -21.47
CA GLY A 258 -10.25 13.52 -20.36
C GLY A 258 -8.84 13.93 -20.81
N TYR A 259 -7.99 14.24 -19.84
CA TYR A 259 -6.63 14.71 -20.02
C TYR A 259 -5.65 13.87 -19.20
N GLY A 260 -4.52 13.51 -19.78
CA GLY A 260 -3.48 12.71 -19.12
C GLY A 260 -3.15 11.45 -19.91
N PRO A 261 -2.12 10.69 -19.50
CA PRO A 261 -1.66 9.49 -20.19
C PRO A 261 -2.72 8.38 -20.21
N GLY A 262 -3.63 8.37 -19.24
CA GLY A 262 -4.75 7.44 -19.16
C GLY A 262 -5.98 7.82 -19.99
N ALA A 263 -5.99 8.95 -20.71
CA ALA A 263 -7.19 9.45 -21.40
C ALA A 263 -7.77 8.51 -22.46
N ASN A 264 -6.95 7.60 -23.01
CA ASN A 264 -7.38 6.61 -24.00
C ASN A 264 -7.73 5.24 -23.39
N LEU A 265 -7.65 5.09 -22.07
CA LEU A 265 -7.96 3.84 -21.40
C LEU A 265 -9.49 3.65 -21.32
N SER A 266 -9.95 2.44 -21.62
CA SER A 266 -11.35 2.07 -21.47
C SER A 266 -11.71 1.82 -20.01
N SER A 267 -12.91 2.24 -19.62
CA SER A 267 -13.52 1.89 -18.34
C SER A 267 -14.66 0.92 -18.60
N PRO A 268 -14.85 -0.12 -17.78
CA PRO A 268 -16.16 -0.77 -17.71
C PRO A 268 -17.21 0.28 -17.31
N GLY A 269 -18.44 0.15 -17.83
CA GLY A 269 -19.55 1.00 -17.41
C GLY A 269 -19.96 0.70 -15.97
N GLY A 270 -20.45 1.71 -15.25
CA GLY A 270 -20.82 1.60 -13.83
C GLY A 270 -19.66 1.86 -12.86
N GLU A 271 -19.84 1.50 -11.60
CA GLU A 271 -18.82 1.55 -10.55
C GLU A 271 -18.45 0.13 -10.10
N PRO A 272 -17.31 -0.41 -10.54
CA PRO A 272 -16.80 -1.66 -10.00
C PRO A 272 -16.39 -1.48 -8.53
N ALA A 273 -16.95 -2.33 -7.66
CA ALA A 273 -16.88 -2.26 -6.20
C ALA A 273 -15.53 -2.73 -5.60
N GLU A 274 -14.43 -2.67 -6.37
CA GLU A 274 -13.15 -3.37 -6.16
C GLU A 274 -13.13 -4.80 -6.74
N HIS A 275 -11.97 -5.46 -6.69
CA HIS A 275 -11.55 -6.66 -7.46
C HIS A 275 -12.61 -7.70 -7.82
#